data_AF-A0A9X4M8I2-F1
#
_entry.id   AF-A0A9X4M8I2-F1
#
_cell.length_a   1.000
_cell.length_b   1.000
_cell.length_c   1.000
_cell.angle_alpha   90.00
_cell.angle_beta   90.00
_cell.angle_gamma   90.00
#
_symmetry.space_group_name_H-M   'P 1'
#
loop_
_entity.id
_entity.type
_entity.pdbx_description
1 polymer ?
#
loop_
_entity_poly.entity_id
_entity_poly.type
_entity_poly.pdbx_seq_one_letter_code
_entity_poly.pdbx_strand_id
1 'polypeptide(L)'
;MLKLTYTEAGLHLERLDVSLETFVTNRTLLSLRSGLSIHIESSRAAFLLTADVVDLLFLKSVMADHLASKISVDRVDDRYVEVCFSGTWISSDLSAEEGTLVTALGDRVEFYLHKLWKLSESSPTFANF
;
A
#
# COMPACT_ATOMS: atom_id res chain seq x y z
N MET A 1 -5.86 -1.35 -8.55
CA MET A 1 -5.77 -0.95 -7.14
C MET A 1 -4.52 -1.52 -6.48
N LEU A 2 -4.07 -0.96 -5.36
CA LEU A 2 -3.00 -1.54 -4.54
C LEU A 2 -3.55 -2.32 -3.35
N LYS A 3 -2.86 -3.41 -3.00
CA LYS A 3 -3.10 -4.23 -1.82
C LYS A 3 -1.81 -4.35 -1.02
N LEU A 4 -1.88 -3.99 0.25
CA LEU A 4 -0.82 -4.13 1.23
C LEU A 4 -1.23 -5.21 2.22
N THR A 5 -0.38 -6.21 2.42
CA THR A 5 -0.60 -7.28 3.39
C THR A 5 0.45 -7.16 4.47
N TYR A 6 0.01 -6.91 5.71
CA TYR A 6 0.84 -6.88 6.89
C TYR A 6 0.77 -8.24 7.56
N THR A 7 1.94 -8.84 7.75
CA THR A 7 2.14 -10.14 8.40
C THR A 7 3.27 -10.02 9.42
N GLU A 8 3.42 -11.00 10.30
CA GLU A 8 4.59 -11.11 11.19
C GLU A 8 5.92 -11.09 10.41
N ALA A 9 5.93 -11.62 9.18
CA ALA A 9 7.10 -11.65 8.31
C ALA A 9 7.39 -10.31 7.61
N GLY A 10 6.52 -9.32 7.76
CA GLY A 10 6.66 -7.99 7.18
C GLY A 10 5.52 -7.62 6.24
N LEU A 11 5.81 -6.65 5.37
CA LEU A 11 4.88 -6.03 4.45
C LEU A 11 5.05 -6.58 3.03
N HIS A 12 3.93 -6.91 2.38
CA HIS A 12 3.88 -7.27 0.97
C HIS A 12 2.96 -6.33 0.20
N LEU A 13 3.44 -5.79 -0.93
CA LEU A 13 2.68 -4.91 -1.81
C LEU A 13 2.38 -5.58 -3.15
N GLU A 14 1.11 -5.54 -3.56
CA GLU A 14 0.62 -6.11 -4.81
C GLU A 14 -0.25 -5.11 -5.55
N ARG A 15 -0.23 -5.16 -6.89
CA ARG A 15 -1.22 -4.49 -7.72
C ARG A 15 -2.29 -5.48 -8.14
N LEU A 16 -3.56 -5.12 -7.94
CA LEU A 16 -4.72 -5.93 -8.28
C LEU A 16 -5.52 -5.27 -9.40
N ASP A 17 -6.03 -6.10 -10.33
CA ASP A 17 -6.88 -5.70 -11.45
C ASP A 17 -8.38 -5.89 -11.16
N VAL A 18 -8.76 -5.56 -9.92
CA VAL A 18 -10.15 -5.63 -9.44
C VAL A 18 -10.45 -4.32 -8.70
N SER A 19 -11.68 -3.86 -8.77
CA SER A 19 -12.08 -2.63 -8.08
C SER A 19 -12.10 -2.82 -6.56
N LEU A 20 -11.99 -1.70 -5.84
CA LEU A 20 -12.06 -1.68 -4.38
C LEU A 20 -13.39 -2.27 -3.90
N GLU A 21 -14.49 -1.89 -4.53
CA GLU A 21 -15.85 -2.31 -4.19
C GLU A 21 -16.02 -3.82 -4.39
N THR A 22 -15.53 -4.36 -5.50
CA THR A 22 -15.61 -5.80 -5.78
C THR A 22 -14.75 -6.59 -4.78
N PHE A 23 -13.55 -6.11 -4.45
CA PHE A 23 -12.70 -6.77 -3.47
C PHE A 23 -13.32 -6.79 -2.08
N VAL A 24 -13.79 -5.64 -1.59
CA VAL A 24 -14.45 -5.53 -0.28
C VAL A 24 -15.70 -6.42 -0.24
N THR A 25 -16.55 -6.37 -1.28
CA THR A 25 -17.76 -7.22 -1.37
C THR A 25 -17.41 -8.71 -1.30
N ASN A 26 -16.38 -9.14 -2.03
CA ASN A 26 -15.93 -10.53 -2.01
C ASN A 26 -15.45 -10.97 -0.63
N ARG A 27 -14.74 -10.11 0.11
CA ARG A 27 -14.29 -10.40 1.47
C ARG A 27 -15.46 -10.49 2.45
N THR A 28 -16.40 -9.55 2.38
CA THR A 28 -17.63 -9.60 3.17
C THR A 28 -18.43 -10.88 2.91
N LEU A 29 -18.60 -11.25 1.65
CA LEU A 29 -19.33 -12.46 1.28
C LEU A 29 -18.61 -13.74 1.73
N LEU A 30 -17.27 -13.77 1.67
CA LEU A 30 -16.47 -14.88 2.21
C LEU A 30 -16.64 -15.00 3.73
N SER A 31 -16.63 -13.89 4.46
CA SER A 31 -16.87 -13.85 5.91
C SER A 31 -18.24 -14.46 6.25
N LEU A 32 -19.30 -14.02 5.56
CA LEU A 32 -20.66 -14.55 5.75
C LEU A 32 -20.76 -16.05 5.47
N ARG A 33 -20.04 -16.57 4.47
CA ARG A 33 -20.06 -17.99 4.10
C ARG A 33 -19.21 -18.88 5.01
N SER A 34 -18.11 -18.34 5.53
CA SER A 34 -17.18 -19.09 6.38
C SER A 34 -17.54 -19.02 7.86
N GLY A 35 -18.38 -18.06 8.27
CA GLY A 35 -18.65 -17.78 9.67
C GLY A 35 -17.48 -17.10 10.39
N LEU A 36 -16.41 -16.74 9.66
CA LEU A 36 -15.28 -16.01 10.20
C LEU A 36 -15.55 -14.51 10.13
N SER A 37 -15.55 -13.85 11.27
CA SER A 37 -15.69 -12.39 11.34
C SER A 37 -14.55 -11.68 10.63
N ILE A 38 -14.87 -10.60 9.94
CA ILE A 38 -13.91 -9.63 9.45
C ILE A 38 -14.32 -8.24 9.92
N HIS A 39 -13.33 -7.41 10.20
CA HIS A 39 -13.49 -6.00 10.50
C HIS A 39 -13.05 -5.19 9.30
N ILE A 40 -13.84 -4.19 8.93
CA ILE A 40 -13.58 -3.33 7.77
C ILE A 40 -13.72 -1.88 8.21
N GLU A 41 -12.68 -1.08 8.00
CA GLU A 41 -12.68 0.33 8.37
C GLU A 41 -11.83 1.19 7.43
N SER A 42 -12.06 2.50 7.47
CA SER A 42 -11.18 3.46 6.80
C SER A 42 -9.93 3.64 7.64
N SER A 43 -8.76 3.48 7.02
CA SER A 43 -7.47 3.58 7.71
C SER A 43 -6.41 4.23 6.82
N ARG A 44 -5.18 4.31 7.33
CA ARG A 44 -4.00 4.81 6.62
C ARG A 44 -2.90 3.74 6.64
N ALA A 45 -2.15 3.65 5.55
CA ALA A 45 -0.93 2.86 5.47
C ALA A 45 0.25 3.76 5.19
N ALA A 46 1.42 3.30 5.62
CA ALA A 46 2.71 3.89 5.31
C ALA A 46 3.70 2.78 4.96
N PHE A 47 4.58 3.03 3.98
CA PHE A 47 5.71 2.15 3.71
C PHE A 47 6.92 2.94 3.19
N LEU A 48 8.12 2.37 3.36
CA LEU A 48 9.36 2.99 2.93
C LEU A 48 9.75 2.53 1.52
N LEU A 49 10.28 3.47 0.75
CA LEU A 49 10.89 3.24 -0.56
C LEU A 49 12.33 3.77 -0.58
N THR A 50 13.24 2.99 -1.13
CA THR A 50 14.54 3.48 -1.61
C THR A 50 14.34 4.00 -3.03
N ALA A 51 14.18 5.30 -3.19
CA ALA A 51 14.01 5.91 -4.51
C ALA A 51 15.04 7.02 -4.69
N ASP A 52 15.65 7.04 -5.88
CA ASP A 52 16.54 8.12 -6.26
C ASP A 52 15.75 9.42 -6.52
N VAL A 53 16.47 10.54 -6.61
CA VAL A 53 15.83 11.86 -6.80
C VAL A 53 14.99 11.90 -8.08
N VAL A 54 15.36 11.14 -9.11
CA VAL A 54 14.69 11.13 -10.41
C VAL A 54 13.36 10.38 -10.34
N ASP A 55 13.35 9.18 -9.77
CA ASP A 55 12.16 8.36 -9.54
C ASP A 55 11.14 9.08 -8.65
N LEU A 56 11.62 9.82 -7.65
CA LEU A 56 10.77 10.66 -6.79
C LEU A 56 10.13 11.82 -7.57
N LEU A 57 10.86 12.45 -8.49
CA LEU A 57 10.31 13.51 -9.34
C LEU A 57 9.24 12.96 -10.30
N PHE A 58 9.45 11.77 -10.85
CA PHE A 58 8.43 11.08 -11.65
C PHE A 58 7.19 10.71 -10.83
N LEU A 59 7.37 10.17 -9.62
CA LEU A 59 6.23 9.87 -8.75
C LEU A 59 5.42 11.14 -8.44
N LYS A 60 6.10 12.23 -8.09
CA LYS A 60 5.45 13.54 -7.84
C LYS A 60 4.72 14.09 -9.06
N SER A 61 5.27 13.93 -10.26
CA SER A 61 4.60 14.41 -11.48
C SER A 61 3.35 13.59 -11.81
N VAL A 62 3.36 12.28 -11.54
CA VAL A 62 2.19 11.41 -11.73
C VAL A 62 1.11 11.65 -10.66
N MET A 63 1.49 12.10 -9.46
CA MET A 63 0.55 12.48 -8.39
C MET A 63 -0.15 13.82 -8.62
N ALA A 64 0.33 14.65 -9.55
CA ALA A 64 -0.21 16.00 -9.80
C ALA A 64 -1.66 16.00 -10.31
N ASP A 65 -2.15 14.86 -10.79
CA ASP A 65 -3.54 14.65 -11.19
C ASP A 65 -4.37 14.14 -9.99
N HIS A 66 -5.18 15.01 -9.37
CA HIS A 66 -6.29 14.69 -8.45
C HIS A 66 -6.03 13.86 -7.17
N LEU A 67 -4.79 13.47 -6.87
CA LEU A 67 -4.46 12.52 -5.79
C LEU A 67 -3.80 13.13 -4.55
N ALA A 68 -3.54 14.43 -4.56
CA ALA A 68 -2.88 15.15 -3.46
C ALA A 68 -3.57 14.99 -2.09
N SER A 69 -4.86 14.64 -2.03
CA SER A 69 -5.57 14.40 -0.78
C SER A 69 -5.52 12.96 -0.26
N LYS A 70 -5.09 11.99 -1.09
CA LYS A 70 -5.10 10.55 -0.75
C LYS A 70 -3.72 9.98 -0.51
N ILE A 71 -2.66 10.59 -1.03
CA ILE A 71 -1.28 10.11 -0.93
C ILE A 71 -0.32 11.27 -0.60
N SER A 72 0.60 11.02 0.32
CA SER A 72 1.76 11.89 0.58
C SER A 72 3.05 11.09 0.43
N VAL A 73 4.13 11.80 0.04
CA VAL A 73 5.47 11.23 -0.12
C VAL A 73 6.45 12.19 0.54
N ASP A 74 7.01 11.73 1.64
CA ASP A 74 7.82 12.55 2.55
C ASP A 74 9.21 11.93 2.70
N ARG A 75 10.27 12.75 2.62
CA ARG A 75 11.64 12.25 2.76
C ARG A 75 11.90 11.96 4.24
N VAL A 76 12.32 10.73 4.54
CA VAL A 76 12.65 10.31 5.91
C VAL A 76 14.11 10.62 6.20
N ASP A 77 15.00 10.21 5.31
CA ASP A 77 16.44 10.45 5.42
C ASP A 77 17.10 10.53 4.03
N ASP A 78 18.42 10.33 3.97
CA ASP A 78 19.16 10.43 2.72
C ASP A 78 18.91 9.31 1.71
N ARG A 79 18.35 8.19 2.17
CA ARG A 79 18.16 6.95 1.42
C ARG A 79 16.69 6.58 1.23
N TYR A 80 15.83 6.98 2.16
CA TYR A 80 14.44 6.53 2.22
C TYR A 80 13.45 7.69 2.12
N VAL A 81 12.35 7.39 1.42
CA VAL A 81 11.12 8.17 1.50
C VAL A 81 10.01 7.31 2.08
N GLU A 82 9.10 7.94 2.80
CA GLU A 82 7.87 7.33 3.28
C GLU A 82 6.74 7.70 2.33
N VAL A 83 5.98 6.70 1.93
CA VAL A 83 4.74 6.86 1.16
C VAL A 83 3.57 6.55 2.07
N CYS A 84 2.73 7.55 2.31
CA CYS A 84 1.53 7.44 3.14
C CYS A 84 0.27 7.60 2.29
N PHE A 85 -0.76 6.79 2.52
CA PHE A 85 -2.05 6.95 1.87
C PHE A 85 -3.22 6.40 2.69
N SER A 86 -4.42 6.86 2.38
CA SER A 86 -5.65 6.31 2.94
C SER A 86 -6.17 5.11 2.13
N GLY A 87 -6.87 4.22 2.80
CA GLY A 87 -7.49 3.05 2.20
C GLY A 87 -8.47 2.36 3.13
N THR A 88 -8.89 1.17 2.73
CA THR A 88 -9.77 0.31 3.51
C THR A 88 -8.93 -0.78 4.16
N TRP A 89 -8.91 -0.80 5.49
CA TRP A 89 -8.32 -1.87 6.30
C TRP A 89 -9.30 -3.03 6.45
N ILE A 90 -8.78 -4.25 6.34
CA ILE A 90 -9.53 -5.49 6.54
C ILE A 90 -8.70 -6.42 7.43
N SER A 91 -9.24 -6.80 8.58
CA SER A 91 -8.59 -7.68 9.55
C SER A 91 -9.57 -8.68 10.18
N SER A 92 -9.06 -9.65 10.92
CA SER A 92 -9.86 -10.61 11.70
C SER A 92 -10.27 -10.09 13.08
N ASP A 93 -9.61 -9.05 13.59
CA ASP A 93 -9.87 -8.42 14.89
C ASP A 93 -9.71 -6.88 14.78
N LEU A 94 -10.41 -6.12 15.62
CA LEU A 94 -10.32 -4.66 15.71
C LEU A 94 -8.92 -4.16 16.13
N SER A 95 -8.19 -4.98 16.87
CA SER A 95 -6.85 -4.69 17.40
C SER A 95 -5.75 -5.43 16.65
N ALA A 96 -6.07 -6.05 15.51
CA ALA A 96 -5.10 -6.81 14.74
C ALA A 96 -4.03 -5.89 14.13
N GLU A 97 -2.77 -6.21 14.42
CA GLU A 97 -1.60 -5.61 13.76
C GLU A 97 -1.37 -6.21 12.37
N GLU A 98 -1.87 -7.43 12.13
CA GLU A 98 -1.88 -8.08 10.84
C GLU A 98 -3.20 -7.83 10.10
N GLY A 99 -3.10 -7.75 8.77
CA GLY A 99 -4.28 -7.54 7.96
C GLY A 99 -3.94 -7.08 6.56
N THR A 100 -4.97 -6.63 5.86
CA THR A 100 -4.86 -6.17 4.49
C THR A 100 -5.42 -4.76 4.37
N LEU A 101 -4.60 -3.83 3.86
CA LEU A 101 -5.07 -2.53 3.40
C LEU A 101 -5.19 -2.52 1.88
N VAL A 102 -6.32 -2.05 1.37
CA VAL A 102 -6.53 -1.84 -0.08
C VAL A 102 -6.85 -0.39 -0.39
N THR A 103 -6.35 0.11 -1.51
CA THR A 103 -6.60 1.49 -1.94
C THR A 103 -6.65 1.63 -3.45
N ALA A 104 -7.50 2.54 -3.92
CA ALA A 104 -7.57 2.95 -5.32
C ALA A 104 -6.92 4.33 -5.48
N LEU A 105 -5.71 4.34 -6.03
CA LEU A 105 -4.91 5.53 -6.28
C LEU A 105 -4.80 5.88 -7.76
N GLY A 106 -5.44 5.11 -8.64
CA GLY A 106 -5.42 5.33 -10.08
C GLY A 106 -4.23 4.65 -10.76
N ASP A 107 -4.48 4.16 -11.97
CA ASP A 107 -3.60 3.21 -12.67
C ASP A 107 -2.13 3.59 -12.74
N ARG A 108 -1.84 4.87 -13.04
CA ARG A 108 -0.46 5.35 -13.17
C ARG A 108 0.26 5.37 -11.84
N VAL A 109 -0.35 5.96 -10.80
CA VAL A 109 0.26 6.03 -9.45
C VAL A 109 0.49 4.62 -8.90
N GLU A 110 -0.52 3.75 -9.01
CA GLU A 110 -0.43 2.36 -8.53
C GLU A 110 0.67 1.57 -9.25
N PHE A 111 0.79 1.74 -10.56
CA PHE A 111 1.86 1.11 -11.35
C PHE A 111 3.25 1.59 -10.89
N TYR A 112 3.45 2.90 -10.75
CA TYR A 112 4.74 3.46 -10.36
C TYR A 112 5.13 3.06 -8.93
N LEU A 113 4.21 3.12 -7.97
CA LEU A 113 4.47 2.68 -6.59
C LEU A 113 4.86 1.21 -6.52
N HIS A 114 4.13 0.33 -7.23
CA HIS A 114 4.47 -1.09 -7.27
C HIS A 114 5.84 -1.34 -7.93
N LYS A 115 6.17 -0.60 -9.01
CA LYS A 115 7.49 -0.67 -9.64
C LYS A 115 8.59 -0.27 -8.65
N LEU A 116 8.44 0.87 -7.96
CA LEU A 116 9.43 1.35 -7.00
C LEU A 116 9.59 0.39 -5.82
N TRP A 117 8.49 -0.18 -5.33
CA TRP A 117 8.52 -1.22 -4.31
C TRP A 117 9.35 -2.44 -4.73
N LYS A 118 9.15 -2.94 -5.96
CA LYS A 118 9.97 -4.05 -6.48
C LYS A 118 11.44 -3.71 -6.61
N LEU A 119 11.76 -2.45 -6.94
CA LEU A 119 13.13 -1.97 -6.98
C LEU A 119 13.74 -1.86 -5.56
N SER A 120 12.96 -1.46 -4.56
CA SER A 120 13.43 -1.42 -3.17
C SER A 120 13.60 -2.81 -2.56
N GLU A 121 12.75 -3.78 -2.91
CA GLU A 121 12.90 -5.18 -2.48
C GLU A 121 14.14 -5.86 -3.10
N SER A 122 14.53 -5.45 -4.32
CA SER A 122 15.68 -6.02 -5.03
C SER A 122 16.99 -5.27 -4.80
N SER A 123 16.93 -4.05 -4.26
CA SER A 123 18.11 -3.34 -3.82
C SER A 123 18.66 -4.07 -2.59
N PRO A 124 19.90 -4.60 -2.63
CA PRO A 124 20.47 -5.25 -1.48
C PRO A 124 20.55 -4.23 -0.35
N THR A 125 19.78 -4.47 0.70
CA THR A 125 20.05 -3.94 2.03
C THR A 125 21.42 -4.46 2.42
N PHE A 126 22.49 -3.77 2.01
CA PHE A 126 23.80 -3.99 2.60
C PHE A 126 23.69 -3.52 4.04
N ALA A 127 23.33 -4.46 4.92
CA ALA A 127 23.64 -4.39 6.34
C ALA A 127 25.14 -4.09 6.45
N ASN A 128 25.46 -2.87 6.86
CA ASN A 128 26.79 -2.33 7.16
C ASN A 128 26.49 -1.10 8.03
N PHE A 129 26.78 -1.01 9.32
CA PHE A 129 27.64 -1.76 10.24
C PHE A 129 27.00 -1.76 11.63
#